data_AF-A0A6J5YV81-F1
#
_entry.id   AF-A0A6J5YV81-F1
#
_cell.length_a   1.000
_cell.length_b   1.000
_cell.length_c   1.000
_cell.angle_alpha   90.00
_cell.angle_beta   90.00
_cell.angle_gamma   90.00
#
_symmetry.space_group_name_H-M   'P 1'
#
loop_
_entity.id
_entity.type
_entity.pdbx_description
1 polymer ?
#
loop_
_entity_poly.entity_id
_entity_poly.type
_entity_poly.pdbx_seq_one_letter_code
_entity_poly.pdbx_strand_id
1 'polypeptide(L)'
;MHHTCWALCVNCDLEQVTLSRTVGVVLMTMGNRPVEFKRALNSLLAQKNVDLDIVVVGNSWDPVGLPVGVKAFYSPENLGIPGGRTAGTDKVVGDYLFYLDDDAFLPDPLTISAMLDILLERPEIGIVQPRPTDPDTGETPSRCVPRLIAGDPAQSSIGTTLWEGAGMLLPRETLRRTGGWADEFFYAHEGMDLCWRIWDGGQMSWYAADIITHHSAKSPTRHSVFWFQTARNRVWVAKRNLPWPLIPIYLGTWLAITTIRARSLANYKTWWRGFVSGIITTPVGRRPMKWSTVWRLTRAGRPPII
;
A
#
# COMPACT_ATOMS: atom_id res chain seq x y z
N MET A 1 9.59 69.86 -15.47
CA MET A 1 10.18 68.51 -15.54
C MET A 1 10.46 68.07 -14.11
N HIS A 2 9.48 67.41 -13.48
CA HIS A 2 9.60 66.91 -12.12
C HIS A 2 9.53 65.39 -12.14
N HIS A 3 10.61 64.76 -11.72
CA HIS A 3 10.68 63.34 -11.38
C HIS A 3 9.84 63.10 -10.12
N THR A 4 8.91 62.14 -10.17
CA THR A 4 8.38 61.49 -8.96
C THR A 4 8.41 59.98 -9.16
N CYS A 5 9.36 59.38 -8.45
CA CYS A 5 9.53 57.95 -8.25
C CYS A 5 8.50 57.51 -7.19
N TRP A 6 7.55 56.65 -7.54
CA TRP A 6 6.68 56.00 -6.56
C TRP A 6 7.26 54.61 -6.26
N ALA A 7 7.95 54.53 -5.12
CA ALA A 7 8.27 53.26 -4.50
C ALA A 7 6.99 52.67 -3.89
N LEU A 8 6.47 51.61 -4.48
CA LEU A 8 5.51 50.71 -3.83
C LEU A 8 6.32 49.55 -3.22
N CYS A 9 6.66 49.68 -1.94
CA CYS A 9 7.02 48.53 -1.12
C CYS A 9 5.76 47.69 -0.92
N VAL A 10 5.59 46.67 -1.75
CA VAL A 10 4.69 45.56 -1.44
C VAL A 10 5.47 44.64 -0.49
N ASN A 11 5.30 44.85 0.81
CA ASN A 11 5.57 43.79 1.79
C ASN A 11 4.56 42.68 1.52
N CYS A 12 4.94 41.75 0.65
CA CYS A 12 4.29 40.46 0.55
C CYS A 12 4.81 39.64 1.73
N ASP A 13 4.11 39.72 2.86
CA ASP A 13 4.22 38.71 3.92
C ASP A 13 3.77 37.39 3.32
N LEU A 14 4.72 36.68 2.70
CA LEU A 14 4.60 35.28 2.38
C LEU A 14 4.53 34.55 3.72
N GLU A 15 3.33 34.43 4.28
CA GLU A 15 3.01 33.30 5.13
C GLU A 15 3.42 32.06 4.34
N GLN A 16 4.59 31.52 4.68
CA GLN A 16 4.90 30.14 4.36
C GLN A 16 3.79 29.34 5.02
N VAL A 17 2.77 28.97 4.23
CA VAL A 17 1.88 27.88 4.56
C VAL A 17 2.81 26.70 4.81
N THR A 18 3.15 26.49 6.07
CA THR A 18 3.90 25.33 6.51
C THR A 18 2.98 24.17 6.23
N LEU A 19 3.18 23.53 5.06
CA LEU A 19 2.44 22.34 4.69
C LEU A 19 2.61 21.36 5.83
N SER A 20 1.50 21.08 6.51
CA SER A 20 1.43 20.18 7.66
C SER A 20 2.13 18.87 7.29
N ARG A 21 3.21 18.55 8.01
CA ARG A 21 3.98 17.29 7.85
C ARG A 21 3.52 16.25 8.87
N THR A 22 2.27 16.36 9.31
CA THR A 22 1.65 15.40 10.22
C THR A 22 1.22 14.16 9.45
N VAL A 23 1.74 13.01 9.88
CA VAL A 23 1.49 11.70 9.27
C VAL A 23 0.82 10.78 10.29
N GLY A 24 -0.38 10.32 9.98
CA GLY A 24 -1.05 9.28 10.74
C GLY A 24 -0.44 7.92 10.41
N VAL A 25 0.09 7.22 11.41
CA VAL A 25 0.79 5.96 11.23
C VAL A 25 -0.02 4.81 11.81
N VAL A 26 -0.28 3.80 10.98
CA VAL A 26 -0.92 2.55 11.41
C VAL A 26 0.13 1.44 11.40
N LEU A 27 0.55 1.01 12.59
CA LEU A 27 1.41 -0.17 12.79
C LEU A 27 0.53 -1.35 13.18
N MET A 28 0.48 -2.39 12.35
CA MET A 28 -0.38 -3.56 12.59
C MET A 28 0.42 -4.75 13.12
N THR A 29 -0.12 -5.44 14.14
CA THR A 29 0.49 -6.65 14.70
C THR A 29 -0.56 -7.64 15.21
N MET A 30 -0.20 -8.94 15.20
CA MET A 30 -0.96 -10.00 15.88
C MET A 30 -0.29 -10.42 17.21
N GLY A 31 0.73 -9.70 17.69
CA GLY A 31 1.42 -9.99 18.94
C GLY A 31 2.33 -11.23 18.94
N ASN A 32 2.46 -11.91 17.79
CA ASN A 32 3.24 -13.15 17.66
C ASN A 32 4.70 -12.92 17.24
N ARG A 33 5.12 -11.66 17.07
CA ARG A 33 6.46 -11.23 16.64
C ARG A 33 7.00 -10.09 17.50
N PRO A 34 7.18 -10.29 18.81
CA PRO A 34 7.50 -9.20 19.74
C PRO A 34 8.83 -8.50 19.44
N VAL A 35 9.83 -9.22 18.91
CA VAL A 35 11.14 -8.67 18.56
C VAL A 35 11.04 -7.78 17.32
N GLU A 36 10.42 -8.29 16.25
CA GLU A 36 10.22 -7.55 15.01
C GLU A 36 9.30 -6.35 15.23
N PHE A 37 8.19 -6.53 15.96
CA PHE A 37 7.28 -5.45 16.34
C PHE A 37 8.00 -4.30 17.06
N LYS A 38 8.84 -4.63 18.07
CA LYS A 38 9.59 -3.62 18.81
C LYS A 38 10.57 -2.88 17.92
N ARG A 39 11.20 -3.58 16.96
CA ARG A 39 12.08 -2.97 15.95
C ARG A 39 11.31 -2.03 15.01
N ALA A 40 10.13 -2.47 14.53
CA ALA A 40 9.24 -1.67 13.70
C ALA A 40 8.83 -0.37 14.42
N LEU A 41 8.31 -0.48 15.64
CA LEU A 41 7.89 0.66 16.45
C LEU A 41 9.06 1.63 16.74
N ASN A 42 10.23 1.10 17.13
CA ASN A 42 11.41 1.94 17.36
C ASN A 42 11.85 2.68 16.09
N SER A 43 11.74 2.05 14.91
CA SER A 43 12.09 2.71 13.64
C SER A 43 11.14 3.86 13.27
N LEU A 44 9.86 3.74 13.65
CA LEU A 44 8.88 4.82 13.52
C LEU A 44 9.18 5.97 14.47
N LEU A 45 9.45 5.66 15.75
CA LEU A 45 9.79 6.68 16.77
C LEU A 45 11.10 7.42 16.47
N ALA A 46 11.97 6.84 15.65
CA ALA A 46 13.23 7.45 15.22
C ALA A 46 13.08 8.39 14.02
N GLN A 47 11.92 8.45 13.37
CA GLN A 47 11.72 9.30 12.18
C GLN A 47 11.84 10.79 12.54
N LYS A 48 12.41 11.56 11.62
CA LYS A 48 12.68 12.99 11.76
C LYS A 48 12.01 13.79 10.65
N ASN A 49 11.88 15.10 10.86
CA ASN A 49 11.29 16.05 9.91
C ASN A 49 9.81 15.77 9.54
N VAL A 50 9.11 15.01 10.39
CA VAL A 50 7.68 14.69 10.31
C VAL A 50 7.12 14.58 11.72
N ASP A 51 5.85 14.91 11.89
CA ASP A 51 5.12 14.71 13.13
C ASP A 51 4.27 13.44 13.00
N LEU A 52 4.58 12.40 13.77
CA LEU A 52 3.89 11.12 13.66
C LEU A 52 2.79 10.99 14.72
N ASP A 53 1.57 10.70 14.27
CA ASP A 53 0.49 10.23 15.14
C ASP A 53 0.32 8.72 14.98
N ILE A 54 0.90 7.94 15.89
CA ILE A 54 1.05 6.49 15.75
C ILE A 54 -0.06 5.76 16.50
N VAL A 55 -0.75 4.84 15.82
CA VAL A 55 -1.57 3.80 16.44
C VAL A 55 -1.00 2.41 16.18
N VAL A 56 -0.91 1.61 17.24
CA VAL A 56 -0.69 0.17 17.14
C VAL A 56 -2.03 -0.52 17.11
N VAL A 57 -2.32 -1.19 15.99
CA VAL A 57 -3.50 -2.03 15.81
C VAL A 57 -3.15 -3.46 16.21
N GLY A 58 -3.62 -3.85 17.39
CA GLY A 58 -3.56 -5.21 17.87
C GLY A 58 -4.72 -6.04 17.31
N ASN A 59 -4.42 -6.91 16.35
CA ASN A 59 -5.39 -7.67 15.58
C ASN A 59 -5.53 -9.09 16.16
N SER A 60 -6.59 -9.35 16.94
CA SER A 60 -6.70 -10.50 17.86
C SER A 60 -5.62 -10.56 18.94
N TRP A 61 -5.06 -9.41 19.32
CA TRP A 61 -4.06 -9.30 20.38
C TRP A 61 -4.16 -7.92 21.03
N ASP A 62 -4.13 -7.85 22.35
CA ASP A 62 -4.24 -6.58 23.09
C ASP A 62 -2.88 -5.88 23.21
N PRO A 63 -2.67 -4.70 22.57
CA PRO A 63 -1.38 -4.02 22.54
C PRO A 63 -1.15 -3.17 23.80
N VAL A 64 -0.90 -3.83 24.93
CA VAL A 64 -0.60 -3.18 26.21
C VAL A 64 0.89 -2.81 26.37
N GLY A 65 1.18 -1.80 27.19
CA GLY A 65 2.56 -1.43 27.55
C GLY A 65 3.32 -0.65 26.46
N LEU A 66 2.60 0.08 25.60
CA LEU A 66 3.21 0.91 24.56
C LEU A 66 3.88 2.17 25.14
N PRO A 67 4.90 2.73 24.46
CA PRO A 67 5.53 3.99 24.85
C PRO A 67 4.54 5.17 24.92
N VAL A 68 4.86 6.17 25.74
CA VAL A 68 4.08 7.42 25.83
C VAL A 68 3.97 8.07 24.45
N GLY A 69 2.76 8.52 24.11
CA GLY A 69 2.45 9.13 22.80
C GLY A 69 2.05 8.15 21.71
N VAL A 70 2.19 6.83 21.91
CA VAL A 70 1.71 5.80 20.98
C VAL A 70 0.32 5.34 21.40
N LYS A 71 -0.64 5.40 20.48
CA LYS A 71 -2.02 4.94 20.71
C LYS A 71 -2.13 3.43 20.55
N ALA A 72 -3.10 2.85 21.25
CA ALA A 72 -3.49 1.45 21.12
C ALA A 72 -4.89 1.35 20.51
N PHE A 73 -5.09 0.41 19.59
CA PHE A 73 -6.40 -0.06 19.18
C PHE A 73 -6.43 -1.58 19.23
N TYR A 74 -7.32 -2.14 20.04
CA TYR A 74 -7.51 -3.58 20.18
C TYR A 74 -8.75 -4.02 19.39
N SER A 75 -8.56 -4.97 18.49
CA SER A 75 -9.65 -5.76 17.90
C SER A 75 -9.62 -7.18 18.49
N PRO A 76 -10.72 -7.65 19.10
CA PRO A 76 -10.79 -9.02 19.62
C PRO A 76 -10.75 -10.06 18.50
N GLU A 77 -11.28 -9.73 17.33
CA GLU A 77 -11.29 -10.58 16.15
C GLU A 77 -10.18 -10.18 15.16
N ASN A 78 -9.77 -11.15 14.34
CA ASN A 78 -8.79 -10.90 13.29
C ASN A 78 -9.53 -10.29 12.10
N LEU A 79 -9.33 -8.99 11.87
CA LEU A 79 -9.95 -8.22 10.79
C LEU A 79 -9.29 -8.45 9.43
N GLY A 80 -8.25 -9.29 9.38
CA GLY A 80 -7.34 -9.36 8.26
C GLY A 80 -6.48 -8.09 8.13
N ILE A 81 -5.66 -8.06 7.08
CA ILE A 81 -4.74 -6.95 6.79
C ILE A 81 -5.50 -5.66 6.44
N PRO A 82 -6.43 -5.64 5.46
CA PRO A 82 -7.04 -4.39 5.03
C PRO A 82 -7.99 -3.83 6.10
N GLY A 83 -8.74 -4.71 6.79
CA GLY A 83 -9.60 -4.32 7.90
C GLY A 83 -8.82 -3.76 9.09
N GLY A 84 -7.67 -4.33 9.43
CA GLY A 84 -6.78 -3.79 10.45
C GLY A 84 -6.25 -2.39 10.08
N ARG A 85 -5.90 -2.17 8.81
CA ARG A 85 -5.50 -0.85 8.30
C ARG A 85 -6.63 0.16 8.43
N THR A 86 -7.84 -0.17 7.96
CA THR A 86 -9.03 0.68 8.07
C THR A 86 -9.32 1.05 9.53
N ALA A 87 -9.31 0.07 10.43
CA ALA A 87 -9.59 0.31 11.85
C ALA A 87 -8.56 1.25 12.49
N GLY A 88 -7.29 1.18 12.07
CA GLY A 88 -6.24 2.10 12.51
C GLY A 88 -6.36 3.51 11.92
N THR A 89 -6.78 3.64 10.65
CA THR A 89 -6.91 4.94 9.97
C THR A 89 -7.81 5.92 10.73
N ASP A 90 -8.86 5.41 11.38
CA ASP A 90 -9.82 6.19 12.16
C ASP A 90 -9.29 6.64 13.53
N LYS A 91 -8.10 6.15 13.94
CA LYS A 91 -7.49 6.46 15.25
C LYS A 91 -6.34 7.45 15.16
N VAL A 92 -5.95 7.80 13.94
CA VAL A 92 -4.83 8.70 13.67
C VAL A 92 -5.28 9.95 12.93
N VAL A 93 -4.63 11.08 13.20
CA VAL A 93 -4.79 12.36 12.51
C VAL A 93 -3.65 12.58 11.51
N GLY A 94 -3.68 13.69 10.77
CA GLY A 94 -2.67 14.04 9.78
C GLY A 94 -3.16 13.91 8.34
N ASP A 95 -2.61 14.74 7.47
CA ASP A 95 -3.00 14.85 6.06
C ASP A 95 -2.48 13.69 5.21
N TYR A 96 -1.48 12.97 5.75
CA TYR A 96 -0.88 11.80 5.14
C TYR A 96 -1.05 10.59 6.05
N LEU A 97 -1.06 9.41 5.44
CA LEU A 97 -1.21 8.13 6.10
C LEU A 97 -0.03 7.24 5.75
N PHE A 98 0.58 6.62 6.77
CA PHE A 98 1.64 5.65 6.62
C PHE A 98 1.21 4.29 7.21
N TYR A 99 1.38 3.22 6.45
CA TYR A 99 1.04 1.85 6.89
C TYR A 99 2.30 1.00 6.99
N LEU A 100 2.49 0.32 8.12
CA LEU A 100 3.61 -0.57 8.37
C LEU A 100 3.15 -1.86 9.06
N ASP A 101 3.67 -3.00 8.61
CA ASP A 101 3.44 -4.29 9.25
C ASP A 101 4.56 -4.57 10.29
N ASP A 102 4.29 -5.44 11.28
CA ASP A 102 5.22 -5.72 12.39
C ASP A 102 6.52 -6.46 12.02
N ASP A 103 6.63 -7.00 10.82
CA ASP A 103 7.86 -7.62 10.26
C ASP A 103 8.63 -6.72 9.30
N ALA A 104 8.25 -5.44 9.22
CA ALA A 104 8.94 -4.40 8.48
C ALA A 104 9.48 -3.29 9.40
N PHE A 105 10.60 -2.66 9.01
CA PHE A 105 11.16 -1.51 9.74
C PHE A 105 11.93 -0.58 8.80
N LEU A 106 12.05 0.68 9.21
CA LEU A 106 12.69 1.74 8.41
C LEU A 106 14.15 1.91 8.86
N PRO A 107 15.16 1.61 8.01
CA PRO A 107 16.55 1.76 8.40
C PRO A 107 16.99 3.23 8.53
N ASP A 108 16.38 4.13 7.74
CA ASP A 108 16.75 5.55 7.70
C ASP A 108 15.73 6.39 8.49
N PRO A 109 16.16 7.26 9.43
CA PRO A 109 15.28 8.18 10.15
C PRO A 109 14.62 9.25 9.27
N LEU A 110 15.00 9.37 7.99
CA LEU A 110 14.40 10.31 7.03
C LEU A 110 13.48 9.62 6.01
N THR A 111 13.19 8.32 6.19
CA THR A 111 12.38 7.53 5.25
C THR A 111 11.02 8.16 4.99
N ILE A 112 10.25 8.48 6.04
CA ILE A 112 8.91 9.05 5.88
C ILE A 112 8.97 10.48 5.32
N SER A 113 9.95 11.29 5.75
CA SER A 113 10.11 12.65 5.21
C SER A 113 10.44 12.65 3.72
N ALA A 114 11.33 11.75 3.28
CA ALA A 114 11.70 11.63 1.87
C ALA A 114 10.53 11.13 1.00
N MET A 115 9.73 10.18 1.50
CA MET A 115 8.51 9.77 0.81
C MET A 115 7.48 10.91 0.73
N LEU A 116 7.39 11.73 1.77
CA LEU A 116 6.53 12.90 1.80
C LEU A 116 6.98 13.96 0.79
N ASP A 117 8.28 14.22 0.68
CA ASP A 117 8.85 15.12 -0.32
C ASP A 117 8.44 14.70 -1.75
N ILE A 118 8.50 13.40 -2.06
CA ILE A 118 8.00 12.88 -3.35
C ILE A 118 6.52 13.25 -3.58
N LEU A 119 5.65 13.06 -2.58
CA LEU A 119 4.22 13.38 -2.71
C LEU A 119 3.96 14.89 -2.87
N LEU A 120 4.78 15.72 -2.23
CA LEU A 120 4.67 17.17 -2.29
C LEU A 120 5.16 17.74 -3.63
N GLU A 121 6.27 17.21 -4.15
CA GLU A 121 6.86 17.65 -5.41
C GLU A 121 6.14 17.11 -6.65
N ARG A 122 5.47 15.96 -6.52
CA ARG A 122 4.86 15.21 -7.64
C ARG A 122 3.38 14.94 -7.35
N PRO A 123 2.47 15.94 -7.48
CA PRO A 123 1.05 15.80 -7.14
C PRO A 123 0.30 14.73 -7.97
N GLU A 124 0.86 14.32 -9.12
CA GLU A 124 0.35 13.20 -9.90
C GLU A 124 0.56 11.84 -9.22
N ILE A 125 1.43 11.74 -8.20
CA ILE A 125 1.62 10.54 -7.39
C ILE A 125 0.58 10.53 -6.26
N GLY A 126 -0.22 9.48 -6.21
CA GLY A 126 -1.23 9.28 -5.16
C GLY A 126 -0.77 8.42 -4.00
N ILE A 127 0.34 7.67 -4.17
CA ILE A 127 0.90 6.78 -3.16
C ILE A 127 2.35 6.45 -3.50
N VAL A 128 3.20 6.37 -2.47
CA VAL A 128 4.61 5.98 -2.56
C VAL A 128 4.83 4.70 -1.78
N GLN A 129 5.54 3.76 -2.40
CA GLN A 129 6.10 2.58 -1.74
C GLN A 129 7.62 2.62 -1.89
N PRO A 130 8.37 2.44 -0.79
CA PRO A 130 9.81 2.29 -0.82
C PRO A 130 10.20 0.89 -1.34
N ARG A 131 11.48 0.70 -1.65
CA ARG A 131 12.00 -0.62 -2.01
C ARG A 131 12.11 -1.51 -0.78
N PRO A 132 11.37 -2.64 -0.74
CA PRO A 132 11.58 -3.63 0.30
C PRO A 132 12.89 -4.37 0.05
N THR A 133 13.71 -4.50 1.08
CA THR A 133 14.92 -5.33 1.07
C THR A 133 14.90 -6.26 2.27
N ASP A 134 15.43 -7.47 2.09
CA ASP A 134 15.73 -8.33 3.21
C ASP A 134 16.83 -7.68 4.07
N PRO A 135 16.67 -7.57 5.40
CA PRO A 135 17.65 -6.92 6.26
C PRO A 135 18.99 -7.65 6.34
N ASP A 136 19.00 -8.97 6.09
CA ASP A 136 20.20 -9.80 6.24
C ASP A 136 20.96 -9.90 4.91
N THR A 137 20.23 -10.04 3.79
CA THR A 137 20.87 -10.20 2.46
C THR A 137 20.93 -8.91 1.64
N GLY A 138 20.12 -7.90 1.97
CA GLY A 138 19.94 -6.70 1.16
C GLY A 138 19.14 -6.93 -0.14
N GLU A 139 18.69 -8.16 -0.41
CA GLU A 139 18.00 -8.49 -1.65
C GLU A 139 16.54 -8.01 -1.65
N THR A 140 16.08 -7.52 -2.80
CA THR A 140 14.66 -7.24 -3.04
C THR A 140 14.01 -8.43 -3.73
N PRO A 141 12.98 -9.07 -3.13
CA PRO A 141 12.23 -10.11 -3.81
C PRO A 141 11.57 -9.57 -5.09
N SER A 142 11.74 -10.24 -6.22
CA SER A 142 11.20 -9.79 -7.52
C SER A 142 9.69 -9.55 -7.53
N ARG A 143 8.94 -10.27 -6.68
CA ARG A 143 7.48 -10.09 -6.49
C ARG A 143 7.10 -8.72 -5.93
N CYS A 144 8.03 -8.04 -5.27
CA CYS A 144 7.80 -6.73 -4.65
C CYS A 144 8.08 -5.57 -5.62
N VAL A 145 8.67 -5.86 -6.79
CA VAL A 145 8.90 -4.88 -7.84
C VAL A 145 7.63 -4.76 -8.68
N PRO A 146 6.99 -3.58 -8.78
CA PRO A 146 5.64 -3.45 -9.32
C PRO A 146 5.58 -3.32 -10.85
N ARG A 147 6.47 -4.04 -11.53
CA ARG A 147 6.59 -4.11 -12.99
C ARG A 147 6.29 -5.53 -13.45
N LEU A 148 5.70 -5.67 -14.65
CA LEU A 148 5.38 -6.99 -15.21
C LEU A 148 6.63 -7.86 -15.36
N ILE A 149 7.73 -7.24 -15.81
CA ILE A 149 9.08 -7.80 -15.79
C ILE A 149 9.84 -7.00 -14.74
N ALA A 150 10.26 -7.65 -13.66
CA ALA A 150 10.83 -6.98 -12.50
C ALA A 150 12.05 -6.11 -12.87
N GLY A 151 12.99 -6.64 -13.68
CA GLY A 151 14.22 -5.94 -14.03
C GLY A 151 15.07 -5.62 -12.79
N ASP A 152 15.80 -4.51 -12.83
CA ASP A 152 16.63 -4.05 -11.72
C ASP A 152 15.78 -3.47 -10.57
N PRO A 153 15.70 -4.11 -9.40
CA PRO A 153 14.90 -3.62 -8.28
C PRO A 153 15.35 -2.24 -7.75
N ALA A 154 16.59 -1.81 -8.03
CA ALA A 154 17.12 -0.50 -7.62
C ALA A 154 16.66 0.65 -8.54
N GLN A 155 15.89 0.37 -9.58
CA GLN A 155 15.33 1.40 -10.47
C GLN A 155 13.95 1.85 -9.99
N SER A 156 13.80 3.14 -9.66
CA SER A 156 12.51 3.75 -9.36
C SER A 156 11.58 3.70 -10.57
N SER A 157 10.28 3.52 -10.34
CA SER A 157 9.33 3.42 -11.45
C SER A 157 7.90 3.68 -11.02
N ILE A 158 7.04 3.86 -12.02
CA ILE A 158 5.61 3.85 -11.81
C ILE A 158 5.18 2.46 -11.31
N GLY A 159 4.37 2.44 -10.24
CA GLY A 159 3.74 1.25 -9.71
C GLY A 159 2.34 1.02 -10.31
N THR A 160 2.09 -0.21 -10.76
CA THR A 160 0.74 -0.65 -11.20
C THR A 160 0.09 -1.63 -10.23
N THR A 161 0.90 -2.11 -9.27
CA THR A 161 0.53 -2.87 -8.08
C THR A 161 1.44 -2.39 -6.96
N LEU A 162 1.08 -2.60 -5.71
CA LEU A 162 1.98 -2.34 -4.58
C LEU A 162 2.08 -3.59 -3.73
N TRP A 163 3.22 -3.75 -3.08
CA TRP A 163 3.41 -4.74 -2.06
C TRP A 163 2.99 -4.18 -0.71
N GLU A 164 2.03 -4.86 -0.11
CA GLU A 164 1.13 -4.24 0.85
C GLU A 164 1.75 -4.01 2.24
N GLY A 165 2.81 -4.74 2.61
CA GLY A 165 3.35 -4.74 3.98
C GLY A 165 4.63 -3.93 4.25
N ALA A 166 5.22 -3.26 3.25
CA ALA A 166 6.58 -2.69 3.37
C ALA A 166 6.67 -1.17 3.48
N GLY A 167 5.74 -0.53 4.19
CA GLY A 167 5.71 0.92 4.29
C GLY A 167 5.03 1.53 3.08
N MET A 168 3.86 2.12 3.26
CA MET A 168 3.15 2.82 2.18
C MET A 168 2.71 4.18 2.67
N LEU A 169 3.09 5.25 1.97
CA LEU A 169 2.69 6.63 2.28
C LEU A 169 1.73 7.15 1.21
N LEU A 170 0.58 7.69 1.63
CA LEU A 170 -0.37 8.36 0.74
C LEU A 170 -1.07 9.54 1.42
N PRO A 171 -1.55 10.53 0.66
CA PRO A 171 -2.48 11.52 1.20
C PRO A 171 -3.76 10.84 1.71
N ARG A 172 -4.26 11.26 2.87
CA ARG A 172 -5.53 10.81 3.44
C ARG A 172 -6.68 11.02 2.46
N GLU A 173 -6.70 12.16 1.78
CA GLU A 173 -7.71 12.47 0.76
C GLU A 173 -7.69 11.49 -0.40
N THR A 174 -6.50 11.01 -0.81
CA THR A 174 -6.40 9.98 -1.85
C THR A 174 -7.09 8.70 -1.41
N LEU A 175 -6.85 8.22 -0.18
CA LEU A 175 -7.51 7.04 0.36
C LEU A 175 -9.03 7.22 0.46
N ARG A 176 -9.48 8.41 0.89
CA ARG A 176 -10.91 8.74 0.98
C ARG A 176 -11.58 8.69 -0.39
N ARG A 177 -10.95 9.26 -1.42
CA ARG A 177 -11.48 9.31 -2.79
C ARG A 177 -11.54 7.93 -3.46
N THR A 178 -10.64 7.01 -3.12
CA THR A 178 -10.67 5.62 -3.59
C THR A 178 -11.69 4.75 -2.84
N GLY A 179 -12.27 5.25 -1.75
CA GLY A 179 -13.24 4.53 -0.93
C GLY A 179 -12.60 3.57 0.07
N GLY A 180 -11.35 3.85 0.50
CA GLY A 180 -10.65 3.09 1.53
C GLY A 180 -10.08 1.76 1.06
N TRP A 181 -9.62 0.97 2.04
CA TRP A 181 -9.16 -0.40 1.82
C TRP A 181 -10.33 -1.36 1.54
N ALA A 182 -10.03 -2.50 0.93
CA ALA A 182 -11.01 -3.55 0.67
C ALA A 182 -11.05 -4.55 1.85
N ASP A 183 -11.69 -4.17 2.96
CA ASP A 183 -11.68 -4.94 4.23
C ASP A 183 -12.02 -6.43 4.04
N GLU A 184 -13.04 -6.72 3.24
CA GLU A 184 -13.50 -8.08 2.90
C GLU A 184 -12.44 -8.99 2.27
N PHE A 185 -11.37 -8.43 1.69
CA PHE A 185 -10.28 -9.20 1.10
C PHE A 185 -9.56 -10.00 2.18
N PHE A 186 -9.50 -9.50 3.42
CA PHE A 186 -8.83 -10.09 4.58
C PHE A 186 -7.31 -10.29 4.42
N TYR A 187 -6.81 -10.73 3.27
CA TYR A 187 -5.40 -10.95 2.99
C TYR A 187 -5.13 -10.95 1.49
N ALA A 188 -4.11 -10.20 1.06
CA ALA A 188 -3.61 -10.09 -0.31
C ALA A 188 -4.57 -9.45 -1.31
N HIS A 189 -3.95 -8.80 -2.31
CA HIS A 189 -4.57 -8.10 -3.44
C HIS A 189 -5.24 -6.76 -3.08
N GLU A 190 -5.24 -6.33 -1.82
CA GLU A 190 -5.76 -5.03 -1.41
C GLU A 190 -4.92 -3.86 -1.95
N GLY A 191 -3.61 -4.04 -2.13
CA GLY A 191 -2.71 -3.04 -2.68
C GLY A 191 -2.90 -2.88 -4.17
N MET A 192 -3.09 -4.00 -4.88
CA MET A 192 -3.45 -3.97 -6.31
C MET A 192 -4.79 -3.27 -6.54
N ASP A 193 -5.79 -3.58 -5.70
CA ASP A 193 -7.09 -2.94 -5.74
C ASP A 193 -6.99 -1.41 -5.50
N LEU A 194 -6.30 -1.00 -4.43
CA LEU A 194 -6.09 0.42 -4.12
C LEU A 194 -5.33 1.14 -5.24
N CYS A 195 -4.26 0.55 -5.78
CA CYS A 195 -3.53 1.08 -6.93
C CYS A 195 -4.49 1.40 -8.08
N TRP A 196 -5.26 0.41 -8.52
CA TRP A 196 -6.14 0.58 -9.67
C TRP A 196 -7.16 1.70 -9.46
N ARG A 197 -7.62 1.90 -8.24
CA ARG A 197 -8.52 3.00 -7.87
C ARG A 197 -7.82 4.35 -7.85
N ILE A 198 -6.57 4.42 -7.38
CA ILE A 198 -5.73 5.63 -7.46
C ILE A 198 -5.53 6.01 -8.93
N TRP A 199 -5.20 5.04 -9.77
CA TRP A 199 -5.07 5.21 -11.22
C TRP A 199 -6.35 5.73 -11.86
N ASP A 200 -7.51 5.15 -11.52
CA ASP A 200 -8.80 5.63 -12.04
C ASP A 200 -9.18 7.04 -11.56
N GLY A 201 -8.67 7.41 -10.37
CA GLY A 201 -8.74 8.75 -9.81
C GLY A 201 -7.82 9.78 -10.48
N GLY A 202 -7.04 9.39 -11.50
CA GLY A 202 -6.17 10.29 -12.28
C GLY A 202 -4.72 10.35 -11.80
N GLN A 203 -4.41 9.81 -10.62
CA GLN A 203 -3.04 9.75 -10.09
C GLN A 203 -2.32 8.47 -10.53
N MET A 204 -1.09 8.27 -10.04
CA MET A 204 -0.33 7.04 -10.22
C MET A 204 0.28 6.58 -8.90
N SER A 205 0.58 5.30 -8.79
CA SER A 205 1.40 4.78 -7.69
C SER A 205 2.88 4.89 -8.07
N TRP A 206 3.75 5.10 -7.09
CA TRP A 206 5.19 5.25 -7.30
C TRP A 206 5.98 4.26 -6.44
N TYR A 207 6.95 3.62 -7.07
CA TYR A 207 7.97 2.79 -6.44
C TYR A 207 9.26 3.59 -6.36
N ALA A 208 9.61 4.03 -5.16
CA ALA A 208 10.83 4.77 -4.86
C ALA A 208 11.93 3.77 -4.47
N ALA A 209 12.77 3.40 -5.44
CA ALA A 209 13.80 2.38 -5.26
C ALA A 209 14.99 2.83 -4.41
N ASP A 210 15.19 4.14 -4.38
CA ASP A 210 16.16 4.91 -3.61
C ASP A 210 15.81 4.96 -2.11
N ILE A 211 14.54 4.78 -1.76
CA ILE A 211 14.08 4.72 -0.37
C ILE A 211 13.97 3.25 0.05
N ILE A 212 14.52 2.88 1.20
CA ILE A 212 14.56 1.48 1.66
C ILE A 212 13.59 1.25 2.80
N THR A 213 12.92 0.12 2.77
CA THR A 213 12.29 -0.47 3.95
C THR A 213 12.77 -1.89 4.09
N HIS A 214 13.19 -2.27 5.29
CA HIS A 214 13.54 -3.65 5.54
C HIS A 214 12.29 -4.44 5.85
N HIS A 215 12.13 -5.58 5.20
CA HIS A 215 11.07 -6.53 5.53
C HIS A 215 11.69 -7.91 5.54
N SER A 216 11.59 -8.62 6.66
CA SER A 216 12.16 -9.96 6.75
C SER A 216 11.51 -10.85 5.69
N ALA A 217 12.29 -11.46 4.81
CA ALA A 217 11.74 -12.24 3.71
C ALA A 217 11.24 -13.62 4.14
N LYS A 218 11.01 -13.84 5.46
CA LYS A 218 10.47 -15.09 6.03
C LYS A 218 9.30 -15.50 5.15
N SER A 219 9.50 -16.56 4.37
CA SER A 219 8.52 -16.97 3.36
C SER A 219 7.19 -17.08 4.08
N PRO A 220 6.13 -16.38 3.63
CA PRO A 220 4.81 -16.67 4.14
C PRO A 220 4.64 -18.17 4.00
N THR A 221 4.39 -18.84 5.11
CA THR A 221 4.12 -20.26 5.11
C THR A 221 2.95 -20.41 4.15
N ARG A 222 3.21 -21.00 2.97
CA ARG A 222 2.28 -21.05 1.82
C ARG A 222 1.17 -22.06 2.09
N HIS A 223 0.47 -21.87 3.19
CA HIS A 223 -0.63 -22.68 3.66
C HIS A 223 -1.85 -22.51 2.77
N SER A 224 -2.85 -23.36 3.00
CA SER A 224 -4.12 -23.37 2.27
C SER A 224 -4.79 -21.99 2.22
N VAL A 225 -4.74 -21.22 3.31
CA VAL A 225 -5.31 -19.87 3.41
C VAL A 225 -4.71 -18.94 2.36
N PHE A 226 -3.38 -18.92 2.20
CA PHE A 226 -2.69 -18.10 1.21
C PHE A 226 -3.20 -18.40 -0.21
N TRP A 227 -3.25 -19.67 -0.60
CA TRP A 227 -3.67 -20.09 -1.94
C TRP A 227 -5.14 -19.78 -2.21
N PHE A 228 -6.01 -20.02 -1.22
CA PHE A 228 -7.43 -19.75 -1.33
C PHE A 228 -7.71 -18.24 -1.44
N GLN A 229 -7.18 -17.43 -0.52
CA GLN A 229 -7.41 -15.99 -0.47
C GLN A 229 -6.85 -15.28 -1.71
N THR A 230 -5.62 -15.63 -2.11
CA THR A 230 -5.01 -15.06 -3.32
C THR A 230 -5.85 -15.36 -4.56
N ALA A 231 -6.38 -16.59 -4.69
CA ALA A 231 -7.22 -16.96 -5.82
C ALA A 231 -8.57 -16.22 -5.82
N ARG A 232 -9.25 -16.22 -4.67
CA ARG A 232 -10.55 -15.56 -4.50
C ARG A 232 -10.44 -14.07 -4.75
N ASN A 233 -9.49 -13.41 -4.09
CA ASN A 233 -9.34 -11.97 -4.14
C ASN A 233 -8.88 -11.49 -5.52
N ARG A 234 -8.15 -12.32 -6.27
CA ARG A 234 -7.85 -12.05 -7.68
C ARG A 234 -9.12 -11.92 -8.52
N VAL A 235 -10.11 -12.78 -8.30
CA VAL A 235 -11.42 -12.65 -8.95
C VAL A 235 -12.13 -11.39 -8.48
N TRP A 236 -12.06 -11.09 -7.19
CA TRP A 236 -12.69 -9.91 -6.62
C TRP A 236 -12.08 -8.60 -7.13
N VAL A 237 -10.76 -8.48 -7.28
CA VAL A 237 -10.11 -7.32 -7.92
C VAL A 237 -10.70 -7.08 -9.31
N ALA A 238 -10.85 -8.13 -10.12
CA ALA A 238 -11.44 -8.04 -11.45
C ALA A 238 -12.91 -7.59 -11.38
N LYS A 239 -13.72 -8.25 -10.55
CA LYS A 239 -15.14 -7.91 -10.37
C LYS A 239 -15.37 -6.53 -9.76
N ARG A 240 -14.44 -6.02 -8.97
CA ARG A 240 -14.57 -4.74 -8.30
C ARG A 240 -14.14 -3.59 -9.19
N ASN A 241 -13.12 -3.78 -10.03
CA ASN A 241 -12.46 -2.67 -10.74
C ASN A 241 -12.50 -2.75 -12.28
N LEU A 242 -12.74 -3.91 -12.91
CA LEU A 242 -12.66 -4.00 -14.38
C LEU A 242 -14.00 -3.72 -15.08
N PRO A 243 -13.96 -3.05 -16.25
CA PRO A 243 -15.02 -3.12 -17.24
C PRO A 243 -15.37 -4.57 -17.53
N TRP A 244 -16.67 -4.86 -17.67
CA TRP A 244 -17.15 -6.24 -17.79
C TRP A 244 -16.49 -7.07 -18.90
N PRO A 245 -16.09 -6.53 -20.08
CA PRO A 245 -15.44 -7.35 -21.11
C PRO A 245 -14.04 -7.81 -20.72
N LEU A 246 -13.34 -7.08 -19.84
CA LEU A 246 -11.99 -7.42 -19.40
C LEU A 246 -11.98 -8.46 -18.29
N ILE A 247 -13.09 -8.63 -17.57
CA ILE A 247 -13.21 -9.63 -16.49
C ILE A 247 -12.89 -11.04 -17.01
N PRO A 248 -13.59 -11.60 -18.02
CA PRO A 248 -13.30 -12.95 -18.49
C PRO A 248 -11.88 -13.10 -19.04
N ILE A 249 -11.33 -12.05 -19.67
CA ILE A 249 -9.97 -12.04 -20.20
C ILE A 249 -8.95 -12.13 -19.05
N TYR A 250 -9.05 -11.26 -18.05
CA TYR A 250 -8.18 -11.26 -16.88
C TYR A 250 -8.24 -12.61 -16.13
N LEU A 251 -9.45 -13.13 -15.91
CA LEU A 251 -9.65 -14.41 -15.23
C LEU A 251 -9.08 -15.58 -16.04
N GLY A 252 -9.27 -15.59 -17.36
CA GLY A 252 -8.70 -16.59 -18.26
C GLY A 252 -7.17 -16.57 -18.26
N THR A 253 -6.56 -15.39 -18.32
CA THR A 253 -5.09 -15.22 -18.24
C THR A 253 -4.53 -15.81 -16.95
N TRP A 254 -5.11 -15.48 -15.81
CA TRP A 254 -4.63 -15.98 -14.52
C TRP A 254 -4.91 -17.45 -14.27
N LEU A 255 -6.01 -17.98 -14.81
CA LEU A 255 -6.27 -19.41 -14.82
C LEU A 255 -5.21 -20.16 -15.63
N ALA A 256 -4.88 -19.68 -16.82
CA ALA A 256 -3.84 -20.26 -17.67
C ALA A 256 -2.46 -20.20 -17.00
N ILE A 257 -2.05 -19.01 -16.53
CA ILE A 257 -0.75 -18.82 -15.84
C ILE A 257 -0.65 -19.73 -14.61
N THR A 258 -1.69 -19.81 -13.78
CA THR A 258 -1.65 -20.62 -12.57
C THR A 258 -1.60 -22.10 -12.89
N THR A 259 -2.34 -22.55 -13.90
CA THR A 259 -2.32 -23.96 -14.35
C THR A 259 -0.94 -24.34 -14.89
N ILE A 260 -0.32 -23.50 -15.72
CA ILE A 260 1.03 -23.72 -16.27
C ILE A 260 2.09 -23.73 -15.15
N ARG A 261 1.94 -22.87 -14.12
CA ARG A 261 2.91 -22.74 -13.02
C ARG A 261 2.64 -23.67 -11.84
N ALA A 262 1.53 -24.42 -11.83
CA ALA A 262 1.16 -25.27 -10.71
C ALA A 262 2.16 -26.43 -10.57
N ARG A 263 2.90 -26.45 -9.46
CA ARG A 263 3.85 -27.54 -9.12
C ARG A 263 3.30 -28.51 -8.09
N SER A 264 2.14 -28.21 -7.51
CA SER A 264 1.51 -29.03 -6.46
C SER A 264 0.01 -29.10 -6.70
N LEU A 265 -0.51 -30.32 -6.84
CA LEU A 265 -1.92 -30.58 -7.04
C LEU A 265 -2.76 -30.14 -5.84
N ALA A 266 -2.25 -30.29 -4.61
CA ALA A 266 -2.94 -29.87 -3.40
C ALA A 266 -3.12 -28.34 -3.34
N ASN A 267 -2.05 -27.60 -3.65
CA ASN A 267 -2.12 -26.13 -3.71
C ASN A 267 -3.01 -25.67 -4.87
N TYR A 268 -2.94 -26.34 -6.02
CA TYR A 268 -3.81 -26.04 -7.17
C TYR A 268 -5.29 -26.27 -6.85
N LYS A 269 -5.64 -27.38 -6.19
CA LYS A 269 -7.03 -27.64 -5.74
C LYS A 269 -7.51 -26.56 -4.77
N THR A 270 -6.65 -26.12 -3.86
CA THR A 270 -6.99 -25.04 -2.90
C THR A 270 -7.17 -23.70 -3.60
N TRP A 271 -6.27 -23.37 -4.54
CA TRP A 271 -6.40 -22.20 -5.39
C TRP A 271 -7.70 -22.25 -6.21
N TRP A 272 -8.03 -23.39 -6.83
CA TRP A 272 -9.26 -23.56 -7.62
C TRP A 272 -10.51 -23.34 -6.78
N ARG A 273 -10.56 -23.85 -5.54
CA ARG A 273 -11.66 -23.58 -4.59
C ARG A 273 -11.81 -22.08 -4.32
N GLY A 274 -10.71 -21.37 -4.10
CA GLY A 274 -10.72 -19.91 -3.93
C GLY A 274 -11.20 -19.18 -5.18
N PHE A 275 -10.72 -19.59 -6.36
CA PHE A 275 -11.11 -19.02 -7.65
C PHE A 275 -12.62 -19.18 -7.91
N VAL A 276 -13.16 -20.39 -7.75
CA VAL A 276 -14.60 -20.66 -7.87
C VAL A 276 -15.39 -19.88 -6.82
N SER A 277 -14.92 -19.84 -5.57
CA SER A 277 -15.53 -19.01 -4.52
C SER A 277 -15.62 -17.55 -4.96
N GLY A 278 -14.57 -17.00 -5.58
CA GLY A 278 -14.57 -15.63 -6.10
C GLY A 278 -15.53 -15.41 -7.27
N ILE A 279 -15.80 -16.45 -8.08
CA ILE A 279 -16.78 -16.40 -9.18
C ILE A 279 -18.21 -16.41 -8.65
N ILE A 280 -18.53 -17.21 -7.63
CA ILE A 280 -19.90 -17.32 -7.09
C ILE A 280 -20.25 -16.17 -6.14
N THR A 281 -19.27 -15.58 -5.46
CA THR A 281 -19.45 -14.44 -4.55
C THR A 281 -19.12 -13.11 -5.24
N THR A 282 -19.69 -12.02 -4.74
CA THR A 282 -19.46 -10.67 -5.29
C THR A 282 -18.90 -9.77 -4.20
N PRO A 283 -17.74 -9.12 -4.42
CA PRO A 283 -17.20 -8.14 -3.49
C PRO A 283 -18.06 -6.87 -3.46
N VAL A 284 -18.05 -6.14 -2.35
CA VAL A 284 -18.75 -4.86 -2.26
C VAL A 284 -17.97 -3.74 -2.95
N GLY A 285 -18.68 -2.66 -3.27
CA GLY A 285 -18.06 -1.45 -3.80
C GLY A 285 -17.52 -1.60 -5.22
N ARG A 286 -18.19 -2.36 -6.10
CA ARG A 286 -17.87 -2.41 -7.53
C ARG A 286 -17.87 -0.99 -8.12
N ARG A 287 -16.73 -0.59 -8.67
CA ARG A 287 -16.49 0.68 -9.37
C ARG A 287 -15.59 0.41 -10.57
N PRO A 288 -16.17 0.05 -11.74
CA PRO A 288 -15.40 -0.24 -12.93
C PRO A 288 -14.58 0.98 -13.36
N MET A 289 -13.28 0.78 -13.57
CA MET A 289 -12.39 1.83 -14.04
C MET A 289 -12.76 2.27 -15.46
N LYS A 290 -12.43 3.52 -15.79
CA LYS A 290 -12.63 4.09 -17.12
C LYS A 290 -11.73 3.39 -18.14
N TRP A 291 -12.17 3.33 -19.40
CA TRP A 291 -11.32 2.84 -20.51
C TRP A 291 -10.05 3.65 -20.70
N SER A 292 -10.07 4.95 -20.36
CA SER A 292 -8.86 5.77 -20.33
C SER A 292 -7.85 5.28 -19.28
N THR A 293 -8.33 4.80 -18.13
CA THR A 293 -7.50 4.18 -17.09
C THR A 293 -6.90 2.85 -17.56
N VAL A 294 -7.70 2.02 -18.25
CA VAL A 294 -7.20 0.78 -18.89
C VAL A 294 -6.04 1.10 -19.84
N TRP A 295 -6.19 2.11 -20.69
CA TRP A 295 -5.14 2.51 -21.62
C TRP A 295 -3.90 3.08 -20.93
N ARG A 296 -4.08 3.87 -19.86
CA ARG A 296 -2.98 4.39 -19.03
C ARG A 296 -2.18 3.27 -18.37
N LEU A 297 -2.84 2.28 -17.78
CA LEU A 297 -2.19 1.10 -17.20
C LEU A 297 -1.44 0.27 -18.26
N THR A 298 -2.05 0.08 -19.43
CA THR A 298 -1.39 -0.58 -20.57
C THR A 298 -0.14 0.17 -21.02
N ARG A 299 -0.19 1.50 -21.16
CA ARG A 299 0.97 2.33 -21.50
C ARG A 299 2.04 2.34 -20.43
N ALA A 300 1.67 2.15 -19.16
CA ALA A 300 2.59 1.99 -18.05
C ALA A 300 3.25 0.59 -18.01
N GLY A 301 3.00 -0.27 -19.00
CA GLY A 301 3.65 -1.57 -19.16
C GLY A 301 2.95 -2.72 -18.43
N ARG A 302 1.75 -2.49 -17.87
CA ARG A 302 0.96 -3.55 -17.24
C ARG A 302 -0.53 -3.38 -17.57
N PRO A 303 -0.99 -3.91 -18.72
CA PRO A 303 -2.41 -3.87 -19.04
C PRO A 303 -3.17 -4.63 -17.94
N PRO A 304 -4.38 -4.19 -17.52
CA PRO A 304 -5.10 -4.75 -16.38
C PRO A 304 -5.81 -6.08 -16.73
N ILE A 305 -5.07 -6.95 -17.42
CA ILE A 305 -5.39 -8.33 -17.79
C ILE A 305 -4.27 -9.30 -17.35
N ILE A 306 -3.19 -8.80 -16.71
CA ILE A 306 -2.01 -9.55 -16.22
C ILE A 306 -1.33 -8.91 -15.00
#